data_AF-A0A6C0DKV9-F1
#
_entry.id   AF-A0A6C0DKV9-F1
#
_cell.length_a   1.000
_cell.length_b   1.000
_cell.length_c   1.000
_cell.angle_alpha   90.00
_cell.angle_beta   90.00
_cell.angle_gamma   90.00
#
_symmetry.space_group_name_H-M   'P 1'
#
loop_
_entity.id
_entity.type
_entity.pdbx_description
1 polymer ?
#
loop_
_entity_poly.entity_id
_entity_poly.type
_entity_poly.pdbx_seq_one_letter_code
_entity_poly.pdbx_strand_id
1 'polypeptide(L)'
;MADFFSKINNIMLMTCQLGTMIIMNSFKNSYEYLKNLDYNDIALNIIILYSRFIETVKKYWLEFYNFHPIITNFVDNICYLFRFFMAMMIDQRIEPMDTNWISTSILLKRDTSRFEGEPYTFVEKYDMMNMNIPSDNDSYDSFFINGFKDACDCAKSIAYNNKSIIESLITMKVDDKYIHYVFYKENDENDPVTLPLIPCKTKFLTVEYTHPRMAYGIFLELDKNVFYANNEILSPLYILRCLKYQSKAFVFDMNYKIKILDENIDSFELTSNQHIFFHKASYKIVSNTSFQNSSSKPDTNNDN
;
A
#
# COMPACT_ATOMS: atom_id res chain seq x y z
N MET A 1 -37.38 -32.88 84.57
CA MET A 1 -36.12 -32.46 83.90
C MET A 1 -36.11 -32.86 82.41
N ALA A 2 -36.50 -34.09 82.04
CA ALA A 2 -36.56 -34.54 80.63
C ALA A 2 -37.51 -33.72 79.73
N ASP A 3 -38.66 -33.29 80.24
CA ASP A 3 -39.68 -32.56 79.46
C ASP A 3 -39.23 -31.14 79.05
N PHE A 4 -38.36 -30.52 79.85
CA PHE A 4 -37.76 -29.21 79.56
C PHE A 4 -36.75 -29.28 78.42
N PHE A 5 -35.88 -30.31 78.43
CA PHE A 5 -34.91 -30.52 77.35
C PHE A 5 -35.59 -30.89 76.02
N SER A 6 -36.69 -31.65 76.05
CA SER A 6 -37.49 -31.95 74.85
C SER A 6 -38.07 -30.69 74.20
N LYS A 7 -38.63 -29.76 75.01
CA LYS A 7 -39.16 -28.48 74.51
C LYS A 7 -38.07 -27.59 73.91
N ILE A 8 -36.91 -27.51 74.54
CA ILE A 8 -35.77 -26.75 74.00
C ILE A 8 -35.31 -27.33 72.67
N ASN A 9 -35.21 -28.66 72.55
CA ASN A 9 -34.79 -29.32 71.32
C ASN A 9 -35.78 -29.06 70.16
N ASN A 10 -37.08 -29.10 70.43
CA ASN A 10 -38.11 -28.78 69.44
C ASN A 10 -38.09 -27.31 68.99
N ILE A 11 -37.85 -26.38 69.91
CA ILE A 11 -37.68 -24.95 69.58
C ILE A 11 -36.43 -24.77 68.69
N MET A 12 -35.33 -25.45 69.02
CA MET A 12 -34.09 -25.37 68.23
C MET A 12 -34.23 -25.99 66.83
N LEU A 13 -35.02 -27.06 66.71
CA LEU A 13 -35.32 -27.68 65.42
C LEU A 13 -36.18 -26.76 64.54
N MET A 14 -37.19 -26.12 65.13
CA MET A 14 -38.04 -25.15 64.43
C MET A 14 -37.26 -23.92 63.95
N THR A 15 -36.33 -23.39 64.76
CA THR A 15 -35.52 -22.25 64.35
C THR A 15 -34.54 -22.62 63.23
N CYS A 16 -33.97 -23.84 63.26
CA CYS A 16 -33.17 -24.34 62.13
C CYS A 16 -34.00 -24.49 60.85
N GLN A 17 -35.22 -25.05 60.95
CA GLN A 17 -36.12 -25.20 59.79
C GLN A 17 -36.52 -23.85 59.18
N LEU A 18 -36.85 -22.87 60.02
CA LEU A 18 -37.11 -21.49 59.60
C LEU A 18 -35.90 -20.86 58.92
N GLY A 19 -34.69 -21.04 59.48
CA GLY A 19 -33.45 -20.59 58.87
C GLY A 19 -33.22 -21.19 57.48
N THR A 20 -33.41 -22.51 57.32
CA THR A 20 -33.26 -23.18 56.02
C THR A 20 -34.28 -22.71 54.98
N MET A 21 -35.52 -22.46 55.37
CA MET A 21 -36.55 -21.91 54.46
C MET A 21 -36.21 -20.49 53.98
N ILE A 22 -35.74 -19.62 54.88
CA ILE A 22 -35.36 -18.24 54.52
C ILE A 22 -34.20 -18.25 53.51
N ILE A 23 -33.20 -19.11 53.73
CA ILE A 23 -32.06 -19.26 52.83
C ILE A 23 -32.52 -19.79 51.46
N MET A 24 -33.32 -20.87 51.43
CA MET A 24 -33.85 -21.42 50.17
C MET A 24 -34.70 -20.42 49.40
N ASN A 25 -35.54 -19.65 50.08
CA ASN A 25 -36.37 -18.62 49.44
C ASN A 25 -35.52 -17.48 48.86
N SER A 26 -34.47 -17.07 49.57
CA SER A 26 -33.52 -16.07 49.08
C SER A 26 -32.80 -16.56 47.83
N PHE A 27 -32.31 -17.81 47.84
CA PHE A 27 -31.68 -18.42 46.66
C PHE A 27 -32.63 -18.52 45.47
N LYS A 28 -33.90 -18.90 45.69
CA LYS A 28 -34.91 -19.00 44.64
C LYS A 28 -35.19 -17.64 44.00
N ASN A 29 -35.34 -16.59 44.82
CA ASN A 29 -35.55 -15.23 44.33
C ASN A 29 -34.33 -14.71 43.55
N SER A 30 -33.11 -14.99 44.02
CA SER A 30 -31.88 -14.62 43.28
C SER A 30 -31.76 -15.37 41.95
N TYR A 31 -32.17 -16.64 41.90
CA TYR A 31 -32.16 -17.44 40.66
C TYR A 31 -33.21 -16.95 39.65
N GLU A 32 -34.43 -16.64 40.10
CA GLU A 32 -35.46 -16.06 39.21
C GLU A 32 -35.06 -14.68 38.70
N TYR A 33 -34.39 -13.87 39.52
CA TYR A 33 -33.85 -12.57 39.09
C TYR A 33 -32.75 -12.74 38.02
N LEU A 34 -31.82 -13.68 38.19
CA LEU A 34 -30.76 -13.96 37.21
C LEU A 34 -31.32 -14.54 35.90
N LYS A 35 -32.36 -15.37 35.97
CA LYS A 35 -33.00 -15.98 34.80
C LYS A 35 -33.78 -14.97 33.95
N ASN A 36 -34.27 -13.89 34.56
CA ASN A 36 -35.05 -12.85 33.88
C ASN A 36 -34.20 -11.70 33.31
N LEU A 37 -32.86 -11.76 33.44
CA LEU A 37 -31.98 -10.78 32.80
C LEU A 37 -31.86 -11.09 31.30
N ASP A 38 -32.19 -10.11 30.47
CA ASP A 38 -31.98 -10.19 29.03
C ASP A 38 -30.49 -9.94 28.71
N TYR A 39 -29.72 -11.02 28.69
CA TYR A 39 -28.30 -10.99 28.40
C TYR A 39 -27.96 -10.39 27.02
N ASN A 40 -28.89 -10.43 26.06
CA ASN A 40 -28.67 -9.84 24.74
C ASN A 40 -28.69 -8.32 24.79
N ASP A 41 -29.61 -7.73 25.57
CA ASP A 41 -29.69 -6.28 25.73
C ASP A 41 -28.48 -5.73 26.50
N ILE A 42 -28.01 -6.46 27.52
CA ILE A 42 -26.78 -6.11 28.24
C ILE A 42 -25.56 -6.16 27.29
N ALA A 43 -25.45 -7.21 26.48
CA ALA A 43 -24.35 -7.36 25.54
C ALA A 43 -24.35 -6.25 24.46
N LEU A 44 -25.52 -5.93 23.90
CA LEU A 44 -25.66 -4.84 22.93
C LEU A 44 -25.29 -3.49 23.53
N ASN A 45 -25.73 -3.20 24.76
CA ASN A 45 -25.38 -1.98 25.45
C ASN A 45 -23.87 -1.87 25.72
N ILE A 46 -23.20 -2.97 26.09
CA ILE A 46 -21.74 -2.99 26.25
C ILE A 46 -21.03 -2.69 24.93
N ILE A 47 -21.48 -3.30 23.81
CA ILE A 47 -20.91 -3.05 22.48
C ILE A 47 -21.09 -1.58 22.09
N ILE A 48 -22.29 -1.02 22.25
CA ILE A 48 -22.57 0.39 21.93
C ILE A 48 -21.70 1.33 22.77
N LEU A 49 -21.53 1.03 24.06
CA LEU A 49 -20.73 1.84 24.98
C LEU A 49 -19.25 1.79 24.61
N TYR A 50 -18.73 0.60 24.25
CA TYR A 50 -17.37 0.42 23.74
C TYR A 50 -17.14 1.17 22.42
N SER A 51 -18.06 1.06 21.46
CA SER A 51 -17.97 1.77 20.18
C SER A 51 -17.95 3.29 20.38
N ARG A 52 -18.84 3.83 21.22
CA ARG A 52 -18.86 5.27 21.56
C ARG A 52 -17.58 5.72 22.25
N PHE A 53 -17.05 4.90 23.16
CA PHE A 53 -15.77 5.19 23.82
C PHE A 53 -14.63 5.27 22.82
N ILE A 54 -14.52 4.30 21.90
CA ILE A 54 -13.53 4.32 20.82
C ILE A 54 -13.66 5.56 19.95
N GLU A 55 -14.87 5.91 19.52
CA GLU A 55 -15.09 7.10 18.69
C GLU A 55 -14.67 8.38 19.42
N THR A 56 -14.98 8.48 20.72
CA THR A 56 -14.59 9.61 21.56
C THR A 56 -13.07 9.71 21.67
N VAL A 57 -12.39 8.59 21.96
CA VAL A 57 -10.93 8.53 22.03
C VAL A 57 -10.30 8.89 20.69
N LYS A 58 -10.82 8.36 19.57
CA LYS A 58 -10.35 8.69 18.22
C LYS A 58 -10.47 10.17 17.93
N LYS A 59 -11.59 10.80 18.31
CA LYS A 59 -11.82 12.24 18.10
C LYS A 59 -10.82 13.08 18.90
N TYR A 60 -10.67 12.81 20.20
CA TYR A 60 -9.69 13.52 21.03
C TYR A 60 -8.25 13.31 20.55
N TRP A 61 -7.91 12.08 20.15
CA TRP A 61 -6.59 11.79 19.59
C TRP A 61 -6.33 12.59 18.30
N LEU A 62 -7.31 12.66 17.40
CA LEU A 62 -7.17 13.38 16.14
C LEU A 62 -7.06 14.90 16.37
N GLU A 63 -7.83 15.45 17.30
CA GLU A 63 -7.69 16.85 17.73
C GLU A 63 -6.30 17.11 18.34
N PHE A 64 -5.81 16.21 19.20
CA PHE A 64 -4.50 16.34 19.83
C PHE A 64 -3.34 16.20 18.84
N TYR A 65 -3.43 15.26 17.90
CA TYR A 65 -2.46 15.05 16.83
C TYR A 65 -2.40 16.25 15.88
N ASN A 66 -3.54 16.87 15.56
CA ASN A 66 -3.59 18.03 14.65
C ASN A 66 -3.19 19.35 15.33
N PHE A 67 -3.36 19.48 16.65
CA PHE A 67 -3.10 20.74 17.37
C PHE A 67 -1.59 20.99 17.61
N HIS A 68 -0.77 19.93 17.70
CA HIS A 68 0.63 20.05 18.06
C HIS A 68 1.58 19.43 17.01
N PRO A 69 2.24 20.24 16.14
CA PRO A 69 3.16 19.76 15.10
C PRO A 69 4.31 18.88 15.63
N ILE A 70 4.78 19.15 16.86
CA ILE A 70 5.83 18.35 17.50
C ILE A 70 5.35 16.91 17.72
N ILE A 71 4.09 16.73 18.12
CA ILE A 71 3.50 15.42 18.39
C ILE A 71 3.24 14.70 17.08
N THR A 72 2.71 15.41 16.08
CA THR A 72 2.56 14.90 14.70
C THR A 72 3.88 14.32 14.20
N ASN A 73 4.94 15.14 14.21
CA ASN A 73 6.26 14.73 13.74
C ASN A 73 6.84 13.57 14.57
N PHE A 74 6.66 13.57 15.90
CA PHE A 74 7.14 12.49 16.75
C PHE A 74 6.45 11.16 16.45
N VAL A 75 5.12 11.17 16.33
CA VAL A 75 4.32 9.99 16.00
C VAL A 75 4.68 9.48 14.60
N ASP A 76 4.79 10.37 13.62
CA ASP A 76 5.13 10.00 12.24
C ASP A 76 6.52 9.38 12.16
N ASN A 77 7.51 9.93 12.87
CA ASN A 77 8.86 9.36 12.97
C ASN A 77 8.86 7.96 13.60
N ILE A 78 8.09 7.75 14.68
CA ILE A 78 7.98 6.42 15.31
C ILE A 78 7.32 5.43 14.36
N CYS A 79 6.22 5.82 13.73
CA CYS A 79 5.53 4.98 12.76
C CYS A 79 6.44 4.61 11.58
N TYR A 80 7.19 5.58 11.06
CA TYR A 80 8.16 5.34 10.00
C TYR A 80 9.30 4.42 10.46
N LEU A 81 9.86 4.63 11.65
CA LEU A 81 10.93 3.79 12.18
C LEU A 81 10.48 2.33 12.36
N PHE A 82 9.26 2.11 12.82
CA PHE A 82 8.68 0.77 12.89
C PHE A 82 8.52 0.14 11.50
N ARG A 83 8.00 0.89 10.52
CA ARG A 83 7.89 0.42 9.12
C ARG A 83 9.26 0.11 8.52
N PHE A 84 10.26 0.95 8.76
CA PHE A 84 11.62 0.77 8.31
C PHE A 84 12.23 -0.52 8.88
N PHE A 85 12.03 -0.76 10.18
CA PHE A 85 12.50 -1.99 10.82
C PHE A 85 11.81 -3.24 10.24
N MET A 86 10.49 -3.18 10.04
CA MET A 86 9.74 -4.27 9.41
C MET A 86 10.21 -4.53 7.97
N ALA A 87 10.45 -3.46 7.20
CA ALA A 87 10.95 -3.56 5.83
C ALA A 87 12.34 -4.20 5.78
N MET A 88 13.24 -3.83 6.69
CA MET A 88 14.57 -4.44 6.82
C MET A 88 14.50 -5.94 7.14
N MET A 89 13.57 -6.36 8.01
CA MET A 89 13.38 -7.78 8.36
C MET A 89 12.87 -8.63 7.18
N ILE A 90 12.11 -8.02 6.26
CA ILE A 90 11.45 -8.69 5.13
C ILE A 90 12.26 -8.53 3.83
N ASP A 91 13.35 -7.75 3.84
CA ASP A 91 14.10 -7.32 2.64
C ASP A 91 13.21 -6.58 1.62
N GLN A 92 12.31 -5.76 2.15
CA GLN A 92 11.40 -4.91 1.38
C GLN A 92 11.99 -3.50 1.25
N ARG A 93 11.75 -2.84 0.11
CA ARG A 93 12.08 -1.42 -0.04
C ARG A 93 11.02 -0.52 0.62
N ILE A 94 11.46 0.64 1.09
CA ILE A 94 10.63 1.65 1.73
C ILE A 94 10.94 3.02 1.13
N GLU A 95 9.91 3.84 0.93
CA GLU A 95 10.07 5.22 0.44
C GLU A 95 10.62 6.10 1.56
N PRO A 96 11.31 7.21 1.24
CA PRO A 96 11.66 8.20 2.24
C PRO A 96 10.44 8.77 2.96
N MET A 97 10.63 9.22 4.20
CA MET A 97 9.57 9.80 5.02
C MET A 97 9.04 11.13 4.45
N ASP A 98 9.91 11.91 3.81
CA ASP A 98 9.55 13.22 3.27
C ASP A 98 8.57 13.12 2.08
N THR A 99 7.77 14.16 1.89
CA THR A 99 6.75 14.21 0.83
C THR A 99 7.28 14.67 -0.51
N ASN A 100 8.47 15.28 -0.56
CA ASN A 100 9.00 15.99 -1.72
C ASN A 100 10.36 15.43 -2.15
N TRP A 101 10.33 14.52 -3.12
CA TRP A 101 11.52 13.87 -3.64
C TRP A 101 11.34 13.44 -5.09
N ILE A 102 12.46 13.23 -5.77
CA ILE A 102 12.52 12.57 -7.06
C ILE A 102 13.30 11.27 -6.87
N SER A 103 12.78 10.19 -7.45
CA SER A 103 13.47 8.92 -7.54
C SER A 103 13.78 8.61 -9.01
N THR A 104 15.02 8.22 -9.26
CA THR A 104 15.46 7.69 -10.56
C THR A 104 15.62 6.19 -10.41
N SER A 105 14.77 5.42 -11.09
CA SER A 105 14.81 3.97 -11.15
C SER A 105 15.30 3.50 -12.51
N ILE A 106 16.06 2.41 -12.55
CA ILE A 106 16.61 1.82 -13.77
C ILE A 106 16.44 0.30 -13.74
N LEU A 107 15.96 -0.25 -14.86
CA LEU A 107 15.87 -1.68 -15.13
C LEU A 107 17.02 -2.12 -16.03
N LEU A 108 17.90 -2.97 -15.49
CA LEU A 108 19.06 -3.51 -16.20
C LEU A 108 18.84 -4.98 -16.56
N LYS A 109 19.11 -5.36 -17.81
CA LYS A 109 19.26 -6.76 -18.23
C LYS A 109 20.70 -7.20 -18.02
N ARG A 110 20.91 -8.28 -17.28
CA ARG A 110 22.22 -8.93 -17.18
C ARG A 110 22.36 -10.01 -18.25
N ASP A 111 23.61 -10.21 -18.67
CA ASP A 111 23.96 -11.35 -19.53
C ASP A 111 23.98 -12.62 -18.68
N THR A 112 22.94 -13.43 -18.83
CA THR A 112 22.75 -14.70 -18.11
C THR A 112 23.75 -15.77 -18.52
N SER A 113 24.50 -15.59 -19.62
CA SER A 113 25.56 -16.52 -20.02
C SER A 113 26.85 -16.37 -19.20
N ARG A 114 27.04 -15.22 -18.55
CA ARG A 114 28.28 -14.87 -17.84
C ARG A 114 28.12 -14.76 -16.33
N PHE A 115 26.91 -14.56 -15.83
CA PHE A 115 26.65 -14.31 -14.43
C PHE A 115 25.51 -15.20 -13.92
N GLU A 116 25.72 -15.84 -12.78
CA GLU A 116 24.66 -16.54 -12.04
C GLU A 116 23.80 -15.53 -11.26
N GLY A 117 22.48 -15.76 -11.23
CA GLY A 117 21.52 -14.94 -10.48
C GLY A 117 20.33 -14.46 -11.31
N GLU A 118 19.63 -13.45 -10.79
CA GLU A 118 18.44 -12.88 -11.43
C GLU A 118 18.80 -12.16 -12.74
N PRO A 119 18.03 -12.38 -13.82
CA PRO A 119 18.32 -11.80 -15.14
C PRO A 119 18.10 -10.28 -15.19
N TYR A 120 17.31 -9.73 -14.26
CA TYR A 120 16.99 -8.32 -14.18
C TYR A 120 17.49 -7.71 -12.87
N THR A 121 18.13 -6.54 -12.95
CA THR A 121 18.56 -5.77 -11.78
C THR A 121 17.79 -4.47 -11.69
N PHE A 122 17.27 -4.21 -10.48
CA PHE A 122 16.60 -2.98 -10.12
C PHE A 122 17.57 -2.07 -9.35
N VAL A 123 17.79 -0.86 -9.86
CA VAL A 123 18.53 0.19 -9.16
C VAL A 123 17.62 1.39 -9.01
N GLU A 124 17.57 1.97 -7.82
CA GLU A 124 16.74 3.13 -7.53
C GLU A 124 17.50 4.03 -6.56
N LYS A 125 17.49 5.32 -6.88
CA LYS A 125 18.13 6.38 -6.11
C LYS A 125 17.10 7.47 -5.82
N TYR A 126 17.08 7.95 -4.58
CA TYR A 126 16.24 9.05 -4.13
C TYR A 126 17.08 10.32 -4.01
N ASP A 127 16.56 11.42 -4.56
CA ASP A 127 17.10 12.76 -4.46
C ASP A 127 16.05 13.68 -3.83
N MET A 128 16.38 14.24 -2.67
CA MET A 128 15.48 15.14 -1.93
C MET A 128 15.50 16.54 -2.54
N MET A 129 14.33 17.17 -2.61
CA MET A 129 14.22 18.53 -3.13
C MET A 129 14.61 19.55 -2.06
N ASN A 130 15.46 20.49 -2.43
CA ASN A 130 15.89 21.53 -1.50
C ASN A 130 14.87 22.68 -1.45
N MET A 131 13.97 22.63 -0.47
CA MET A 131 12.93 23.64 -0.25
C MET A 131 13.44 24.99 0.24
N ASN A 132 14.74 25.12 0.54
CA ASN A 132 15.32 26.39 0.98
C ASN A 132 15.81 27.27 -0.17
N ILE A 133 15.75 26.76 -1.42
CA ILE A 133 16.29 27.42 -2.61
C ILE A 133 15.29 28.19 -3.49
N PRO A 134 13.94 28.08 -3.40
CA PRO A 134 13.09 28.78 -4.37
C PRO A 134 13.43 30.26 -4.33
N SER A 135 14.07 30.74 -5.40
CA SER A 135 14.48 32.13 -5.50
C SER A 135 13.21 32.97 -5.56
N ASP A 136 13.22 34.18 -5.01
CA ASP A 136 12.05 35.07 -4.97
C ASP A 136 11.38 35.33 -6.34
N ASN A 137 11.99 34.87 -7.45
CA ASN A 137 11.52 35.04 -8.82
C ASN A 137 10.90 33.80 -9.48
N ASP A 138 11.11 32.58 -8.97
CA ASP A 138 10.55 31.36 -9.58
C ASP A 138 9.23 30.97 -8.92
N SER A 139 8.21 30.66 -9.73
CA SER A 139 6.98 30.05 -9.23
C SER A 139 7.32 28.73 -8.54
N TYR A 140 6.65 28.42 -7.42
CA TYR A 140 6.76 27.14 -6.72
C TYR A 140 6.69 25.97 -7.72
N ASP A 141 5.73 26.01 -8.65
CA ASP A 141 5.55 25.00 -9.69
C ASP A 141 6.73 24.89 -10.66
N SER A 142 7.36 26.01 -11.05
CA SER A 142 8.50 25.96 -11.96
C SER A 142 9.73 25.31 -11.34
N PHE A 143 9.93 25.42 -10.03
CA PHE A 143 11.02 24.76 -9.33
C PHE A 143 10.90 23.22 -9.43
N PHE A 144 9.71 22.67 -9.16
CA PHE A 144 9.46 21.22 -9.28
C PHE A 144 9.58 20.74 -10.73
N ILE A 145 9.01 21.48 -11.69
CA ILE A 145 9.08 21.11 -13.11
C ILE A 145 10.54 21.08 -13.57
N ASN A 146 11.35 22.07 -13.22
CA ASN A 146 12.74 22.13 -13.63
C ASN A 146 13.56 20.99 -13.00
N GLY A 147 13.39 20.73 -11.70
CA GLY A 147 14.04 19.58 -11.05
C GLY A 147 13.62 18.24 -11.65
N PHE A 148 12.34 18.10 -12.03
CA PHE A 148 11.84 16.92 -12.73
C PHE A 148 12.45 16.78 -14.13
N LYS A 149 12.53 17.87 -14.89
CA LYS A 149 13.17 17.91 -16.22
C LYS A 149 14.64 17.52 -16.14
N ASP A 150 15.39 18.06 -15.17
CA ASP A 150 16.79 17.73 -14.96
C ASP A 150 16.98 16.22 -14.67
N ALA A 151 16.12 15.65 -13.82
CA ALA A 151 16.13 14.21 -13.55
C ALA A 151 15.80 13.38 -14.80
N CYS A 152 14.82 13.83 -15.59
CA CYS A 152 14.47 13.22 -16.87
C CYS A 152 15.64 13.24 -17.85
N ASP A 153 16.29 14.38 -18.03
CA ASP A 153 17.44 14.54 -18.93
C ASP A 153 18.64 13.68 -18.48
N CYS A 154 18.88 13.60 -17.17
CA CYS A 154 19.86 12.68 -16.61
C CYS A 154 19.52 11.22 -16.94
N ALA A 155 18.28 10.77 -16.69
CA ALA A 155 17.87 9.41 -17.00
C ALA A 155 17.90 9.08 -18.50
N LYS A 156 17.51 10.02 -19.37
CA LYS A 156 17.63 9.92 -20.83
C LYS A 156 19.08 9.71 -21.23
N SER A 157 20.01 10.51 -20.69
CA SER A 157 21.44 10.39 -21.01
C SER A 157 22.01 9.03 -20.60
N ILE A 158 21.58 8.49 -19.45
CA ILE A 158 22.02 7.19 -18.96
C ILE A 158 21.44 6.06 -19.82
N ALA A 159 20.14 6.10 -20.14
CA ALA A 159 19.44 5.10 -20.94
C ALA A 159 20.00 5.01 -22.37
N TYR A 160 20.31 6.15 -22.99
CA TYR A 160 20.85 6.19 -24.36
C TYR A 160 22.25 5.56 -24.44
N ASN A 161 23.09 5.82 -23.44
CA ASN A 161 24.49 5.41 -23.45
C ASN A 161 24.72 3.93 -23.07
N ASN A 162 23.79 3.30 -22.36
CA ASN A 162 23.98 1.94 -21.84
C ASN A 162 23.03 0.93 -22.50
N LYS A 163 23.59 0.00 -23.29
CA LYS A 163 22.82 -1.04 -24.00
C LYS A 163 22.12 -2.04 -23.07
N SER A 164 22.55 -2.16 -21.82
CA SER A 164 21.96 -3.08 -20.85
C SER A 164 20.73 -2.50 -20.16
N ILE A 165 20.44 -1.21 -20.32
CA ILE A 165 19.24 -0.58 -19.78
C ILE A 165 18.06 -0.90 -20.69
N ILE A 166 17.03 -1.48 -20.09
CA ILE A 166 15.76 -1.77 -20.75
C ILE A 166 14.82 -0.57 -20.64
N GLU A 167 14.73 -0.01 -19.43
CA GLU A 167 13.76 1.00 -19.06
C GLU A 167 14.34 1.86 -17.93
N SER A 168 14.06 3.15 -17.97
CA SER A 168 14.27 4.07 -16.85
C SER A 168 12.93 4.67 -16.44
N LEU A 169 12.69 4.77 -15.14
CA LEU A 169 11.46 5.32 -14.57
C LEU A 169 11.84 6.46 -13.63
N ILE A 170 11.36 7.65 -13.93
CA ILE A 170 11.42 8.78 -13.01
C ILE A 170 10.11 8.79 -12.22
N THR A 171 10.20 8.87 -10.90
CA THR A 171 9.03 9.08 -10.06
C THR A 171 9.27 10.25 -9.14
N MET A 172 8.38 11.22 -9.18
CA MET A 172 8.39 12.39 -8.33
C MET A 172 7.17 12.36 -7.41
N LYS A 173 7.41 12.64 -6.13
CA LYS A 173 6.37 12.86 -5.13
C LYS A 173 6.36 14.34 -4.76
N VAL A 174 5.21 15.00 -4.87
CA VAL A 174 5.00 16.40 -4.43
C VAL A 174 3.66 16.49 -3.72
N ASP A 175 3.65 16.90 -2.46
CA ASP A 175 2.44 16.98 -1.62
C ASP A 175 1.59 15.70 -1.66
N ASP A 176 2.25 14.55 -1.54
CA ASP A 176 1.69 13.19 -1.66
C ASP A 176 1.16 12.78 -3.04
N LYS A 177 1.33 13.62 -4.06
CA LYS A 177 0.98 13.32 -5.45
C LYS A 177 2.14 12.67 -6.17
N TYR A 178 1.87 11.59 -6.88
CA TYR A 178 2.88 10.84 -7.61
C TYR A 178 2.80 11.12 -9.10
N ILE A 179 3.96 11.46 -9.68
CA ILE A 179 4.18 11.59 -11.11
C ILE A 179 5.22 10.56 -11.49
N HIS A 180 4.89 9.73 -12.45
CA HIS A 180 5.70 8.66 -13.01
C HIS A 180 5.86 8.93 -14.50
N TYR A 181 7.10 8.86 -14.97
CA TYR A 181 7.43 9.06 -16.37
C TYR A 181 8.43 8.00 -16.80
N VAL A 182 8.11 7.30 -17.88
CA VAL A 182 8.89 6.16 -18.37
C VAL A 182 9.72 6.59 -19.57
N PHE A 183 10.99 6.17 -19.58
CA PHE A 183 11.89 6.35 -20.71
C PHE A 183 12.32 5.01 -21.27
N TYR A 184 12.18 4.89 -22.59
CA TYR A 184 12.73 3.79 -23.36
C TYR A 184 13.84 4.31 -24.28
N LYS A 185 14.71 3.40 -24.70
CA LYS A 185 15.89 3.74 -25.51
C LYS A 185 15.56 4.42 -26.85
N GLU A 186 14.38 4.16 -27.41
CA GLU A 186 14.04 4.52 -28.79
C GLU A 186 12.95 5.60 -28.94
N ASN A 187 12.43 6.17 -27.85
CA ASN A 187 11.44 7.27 -27.91
C ASN A 187 11.50 8.11 -26.63
N ASP A 188 11.53 9.44 -26.74
CA ASP A 188 10.31 10.24 -26.59
C ASP A 188 10.59 11.75 -26.73
N GLU A 189 9.94 12.37 -27.73
CA GLU A 189 9.82 13.82 -27.94
C GLU A 189 8.70 14.44 -27.07
N ASN A 190 8.20 13.70 -26.08
CA ASN A 190 7.12 14.19 -25.24
C ASN A 190 7.65 15.07 -24.10
N ASP A 191 7.00 16.21 -23.91
CA ASP A 191 7.35 17.18 -22.89
C ASP A 191 6.97 16.63 -21.51
N PRO A 192 7.90 16.61 -20.54
CA PRO A 192 7.89 15.61 -19.48
C PRO A 192 6.82 15.79 -18.40
N VAL A 193 6.17 16.96 -18.24
CA VAL A 193 5.00 17.19 -17.35
C VAL A 193 4.62 18.67 -17.37
N THR A 194 3.33 18.98 -17.15
CA THR A 194 2.83 20.33 -16.87
C THR A 194 2.16 20.37 -15.50
N LEU A 195 2.52 21.33 -14.64
CA LEU A 195 1.80 21.65 -13.41
C LEU A 195 0.79 22.80 -13.66
N PRO A 196 -0.33 22.87 -12.90
CA PRO A 196 -0.72 21.97 -11.83
C PRO A 196 -1.23 20.61 -12.35
N LEU A 197 -1.06 19.57 -11.53
CA LEU A 197 -1.55 18.23 -11.85
C LEU A 197 -3.08 18.22 -11.98
N ILE A 198 -3.56 17.64 -13.09
CA ILE A 198 -4.98 17.51 -13.38
C ILE A 198 -5.42 16.11 -12.95
N PRO A 199 -6.30 15.94 -11.96
CA PRO A 199 -6.81 14.63 -11.57
C PRO A 199 -7.46 13.90 -12.75
N CYS A 200 -7.13 12.63 -12.92
CA CYS A 200 -7.84 11.75 -13.85
C CYS A 200 -9.11 11.23 -13.16
N LYS A 201 -10.22 11.16 -13.91
CA LYS A 201 -11.46 10.60 -13.39
C LYS A 201 -11.43 9.09 -13.27
N THR A 202 -10.68 8.43 -14.16
CA THR A 202 -10.67 6.98 -14.29
C THR A 202 -9.92 6.33 -13.15
N LYS A 203 -10.46 5.21 -12.66
CA LYS A 203 -9.85 4.39 -11.62
C LYS A 203 -9.83 2.92 -12.02
N PHE A 204 -8.90 2.18 -11.44
CA PHE A 204 -8.88 0.73 -11.51
C PHE A 204 -9.43 0.15 -10.20
N LEU A 205 -10.34 -0.82 -10.32
CA LEU A 205 -10.89 -1.55 -9.18
C LEU A 205 -9.87 -2.57 -8.65
N THR A 206 -9.22 -3.28 -9.57
CA THR A 206 -8.17 -4.24 -9.23
C THR A 206 -7.06 -4.25 -10.26
N VAL A 207 -5.84 -4.41 -9.79
CA VAL A 207 -4.66 -4.66 -10.61
C VAL A 207 -3.95 -5.88 -10.03
N GLU A 208 -3.90 -6.97 -10.78
CA GLU A 208 -3.33 -8.24 -10.34
C GLU A 208 -2.13 -8.62 -11.20
N TYR A 209 -0.96 -8.75 -10.58
CA TYR A 209 0.23 -9.32 -11.18
C TYR A 209 0.16 -10.85 -11.19
N THR A 210 0.40 -11.46 -12.34
CA THR A 210 0.46 -12.91 -12.51
C THR A 210 1.70 -13.32 -13.30
N HIS A 211 2.26 -14.48 -12.97
CA HIS A 211 3.44 -15.02 -13.62
C HIS A 211 3.28 -16.52 -13.87
N PRO A 212 3.68 -17.08 -15.03
CA PRO A 212 3.53 -18.52 -15.31
C PRO A 212 4.21 -19.44 -14.29
N ARG A 213 5.28 -18.95 -13.65
CA ARG A 213 6.04 -19.65 -12.59
C ARG A 213 5.49 -19.43 -11.18
N MET A 214 4.35 -18.77 -11.02
CA MET A 214 3.72 -18.50 -9.73
C MET A 214 2.32 -19.13 -9.68
N ALA A 215 1.99 -19.74 -8.53
CA ALA A 215 0.69 -20.40 -8.33
C ALA A 215 -0.44 -19.41 -8.01
N TYR A 216 -0.11 -18.22 -7.50
CA TYR A 216 -1.07 -17.19 -7.10
C TYR A 216 -0.68 -15.83 -7.68
N GLY A 217 -1.66 -14.97 -7.93
CA GLY A 217 -1.45 -13.59 -8.31
C GLY A 217 -1.20 -12.68 -7.11
N ILE A 218 -0.54 -11.55 -7.36
CA ILE A 218 -0.30 -10.50 -6.37
C ILE A 218 -1.14 -9.28 -6.77
N PHE A 219 -2.12 -8.92 -5.94
CA PHE A 219 -2.82 -7.66 -6.09
C PHE A 219 -1.87 -6.50 -5.76
N LEU A 220 -1.71 -5.60 -6.73
CA LEU A 220 -0.92 -4.39 -6.61
C LEU A 220 -1.84 -3.26 -6.12
N GLU A 221 -1.53 -2.72 -4.95
CA GLU A 221 -2.24 -1.57 -4.40
C GLU A 221 -1.69 -0.30 -5.05
N LEU A 222 -2.51 0.33 -5.91
CA LEU A 222 -2.18 1.63 -6.50
C LEU A 222 -2.61 2.75 -5.56
N ASP A 223 -1.70 3.68 -5.27
CA ASP A 223 -2.04 4.87 -4.48
C ASP A 223 -3.09 5.71 -5.23
N LYS A 224 -4.07 6.26 -4.52
CA LYS A 224 -5.10 7.15 -5.09
C LYS A 224 -4.47 8.39 -5.74
N ASN A 225 -3.26 8.74 -5.31
CA ASN A 225 -2.51 9.89 -5.76
C ASN A 225 -1.62 9.58 -6.98
N VAL A 226 -1.82 8.46 -7.68
CA VAL A 226 -1.23 8.21 -9.02
C VAL A 226 -2.18 8.58 -10.16
N PHE A 227 -3.47 8.80 -9.89
CA PHE A 227 -4.47 9.05 -10.94
C PHE A 227 -4.47 10.53 -11.38
N TYR A 228 -3.42 10.92 -12.10
CA TYR A 228 -3.24 12.25 -12.68
C TYR A 228 -2.99 12.16 -14.19
N ALA A 229 -3.44 13.16 -14.93
CA ALA A 229 -3.17 13.25 -16.37
C ALA A 229 -1.65 13.35 -16.64
N ASN A 230 -1.22 12.77 -17.76
CA ASN A 230 0.17 12.63 -18.18
C ASN A 230 1.04 11.77 -17.25
N ASN A 231 0.41 10.88 -16.47
CA ASN A 231 1.10 9.93 -15.63
C ASN A 231 1.20 8.56 -16.32
N GLU A 232 2.35 7.91 -16.19
CA GLU A 232 2.65 6.61 -16.80
C GLU A 232 2.88 5.53 -15.74
N ILE A 233 2.00 4.53 -15.70
CA ILE A 233 2.06 3.46 -14.70
C ILE A 233 2.02 2.08 -15.34
N LEU A 234 2.30 1.06 -14.52
CA LEU A 234 2.24 -0.36 -14.89
C LEU A 234 3.20 -0.75 -16.02
N SER A 235 4.24 0.03 -16.25
CA SER A 235 5.40 -0.37 -17.04
C SER A 235 6.22 -1.46 -16.30
N PRO A 236 7.08 -2.24 -16.98
CA PRO A 236 7.91 -3.27 -16.34
C PRO A 236 8.67 -2.81 -15.11
N LEU A 237 9.30 -1.65 -15.18
CA LEU A 237 10.04 -1.11 -14.04
C LEU A 237 9.11 -0.65 -12.92
N TYR A 238 7.95 -0.08 -13.25
CA TYR A 238 6.92 0.26 -12.26
C TYR A 238 6.42 -0.99 -11.53
N ILE A 239 6.11 -2.05 -12.26
CA ILE A 239 5.67 -3.35 -11.70
C ILE A 239 6.75 -3.93 -10.78
N LEU A 240 8.02 -3.96 -11.23
CA LEU A 240 9.11 -4.45 -10.40
C LEU A 240 9.27 -3.62 -9.13
N ARG A 241 9.11 -2.30 -9.21
CA ARG A 241 9.07 -1.42 -8.04
C ARG A 241 7.93 -1.85 -7.11
N CYS A 242 6.68 -1.94 -7.57
CA CYS A 242 5.58 -2.39 -6.71
C CYS A 242 5.86 -3.74 -6.02
N LEU A 243 6.44 -4.71 -6.75
CA LEU A 243 6.80 -6.02 -6.22
C LEU A 243 7.91 -5.95 -5.16
N LYS A 244 8.89 -5.04 -5.29
CA LYS A 244 9.94 -4.80 -4.29
C LYS A 244 9.44 -4.06 -3.04
N TYR A 245 8.28 -3.41 -3.13
CA TYR A 245 7.65 -2.63 -2.07
C TYR A 245 6.53 -3.39 -1.35
N GLN A 246 6.40 -4.69 -1.58
CA GLN A 246 5.44 -5.56 -0.90
C GLN A 246 6.16 -6.78 -0.31
N SER A 247 5.51 -7.49 0.61
CA SER A 247 6.14 -8.52 1.44
C SER A 247 6.03 -9.97 0.91
N LYS A 248 5.24 -10.23 -0.12
CA LYS A 248 5.02 -11.57 -0.69
C LYS A 248 6.17 -11.96 -1.62
N ALA A 249 6.52 -13.25 -1.64
CA ALA A 249 7.47 -13.76 -2.61
C ALA A 249 6.92 -13.64 -4.05
N PHE A 250 7.80 -13.28 -4.99
CA PHE A 250 7.46 -13.09 -6.40
C PHE A 250 8.59 -13.58 -7.32
N VAL A 251 8.24 -13.89 -8.57
CA VAL A 251 9.16 -14.13 -9.67
C VAL A 251 8.94 -13.03 -10.69
N PHE A 252 10.01 -12.39 -11.17
CA PHE A 252 9.94 -11.34 -12.17
C PHE A 252 10.77 -11.68 -13.41
N ASP A 253 10.10 -11.85 -14.53
CA ASP A 253 10.67 -11.82 -15.87
C ASP A 253 9.64 -11.24 -16.85
N MET A 254 10.01 -10.98 -18.11
CA MET A 254 9.12 -10.30 -19.07
C MET A 254 7.92 -11.15 -19.54
N ASN A 255 7.73 -12.38 -19.05
CA ASN A 255 6.58 -13.23 -19.37
C ASN A 255 5.42 -13.05 -18.39
N TYR A 256 5.46 -12.05 -17.50
CA TYR A 256 4.34 -11.72 -16.63
C TYR A 256 3.15 -11.16 -17.40
N LYS A 257 1.98 -11.20 -16.75
CA LYS A 257 0.76 -10.53 -17.19
C LYS A 257 0.14 -9.75 -16.04
N ILE A 258 -0.40 -8.58 -16.36
CA ILE A 258 -1.20 -7.78 -15.41
C ILE A 258 -2.66 -7.88 -15.81
N LYS A 259 -3.51 -8.35 -14.91
CA LYS A 259 -4.95 -8.34 -15.10
C LYS A 259 -5.54 -7.10 -14.43
N ILE A 260 -6.30 -6.33 -15.19
CA ILE A 260 -6.88 -5.08 -14.71
C ILE A 260 -8.40 -5.17 -14.83
N LEU A 261 -9.09 -4.77 -13.78
CA LEU A 261 -10.52 -4.49 -13.78
C LEU A 261 -10.71 -3.00 -13.59
N ASP A 262 -11.31 -2.33 -14.56
CA ASP A 262 -11.54 -0.89 -14.51
C ASP A 262 -12.85 -0.52 -13.79
N GLU A 263 -13.13 0.78 -13.68
CA GLU A 263 -14.38 1.29 -13.08
C GLU A 263 -15.66 0.92 -13.83
N ASN A 264 -15.55 0.54 -15.11
CA ASN A 264 -16.67 0.09 -15.94
C ASN A 264 -16.88 -1.43 -15.87
N ILE A 265 -16.11 -2.13 -15.03
CA ILE A 265 -16.13 -3.60 -14.88
C ILE A 265 -15.60 -4.29 -16.16
N ASP A 266 -14.85 -3.57 -16.99
CA ASP A 266 -14.17 -4.12 -18.14
C ASP A 266 -12.82 -4.71 -17.70
N SER A 267 -12.62 -5.98 -18.04
CA SER A 267 -11.38 -6.71 -17.73
C SER A 267 -10.46 -6.79 -18.95
N PHE A 268 -9.20 -6.44 -18.78
CA PHE A 268 -8.18 -6.58 -19.82
C PHE A 268 -6.82 -6.98 -19.24
N GLU A 269 -5.93 -7.48 -20.10
CA GLU A 269 -4.58 -7.90 -19.72
C GLU A 269 -3.52 -7.01 -20.36
N LEU A 270 -2.50 -6.65 -19.58
CA LEU A 270 -1.27 -6.05 -20.08
C LEU A 270 -0.14 -7.08 -20.08
N THR A 271 0.68 -7.01 -21.12
CA THR A 271 1.96 -7.73 -21.22
C THR A 271 3.12 -6.81 -20.82
N SER A 272 4.34 -7.35 -20.67
CA SER A 272 5.53 -6.56 -20.36
C SER A 272 5.84 -5.43 -21.36
N ASN A 273 5.32 -5.53 -22.57
CA ASN A 273 5.60 -4.54 -23.61
C ASN A 273 4.59 -3.39 -23.60
N GLN A 274 3.69 -3.38 -22.62
CA GLN A 274 2.60 -2.43 -22.52
C GLN A 274 2.65 -1.71 -21.18
N HIS A 275 2.23 -0.45 -21.18
CA HIS A 275 2.01 0.34 -19.98
C HIS A 275 0.76 1.21 -20.15
N ILE A 276 0.31 1.83 -19.05
CA ILE A 276 -0.84 2.71 -19.02
C ILE A 276 -0.37 4.16 -19.01
N PHE A 277 -0.87 4.95 -19.96
CA PHE A 277 -0.76 6.40 -19.96
C PHE A 277 -2.11 7.02 -19.61
N PHE A 278 -2.17 7.84 -18.56
CA PHE A 278 -3.39 8.55 -18.19
C PHE A 278 -3.55 9.85 -18.99
N HIS A 279 -4.70 9.99 -19.63
CA HIS A 279 -5.18 11.26 -20.17
C HIS A 279 -6.19 11.91 -19.19
N LYS A 280 -6.61 13.16 -19.46
CA LYS A 280 -7.46 13.94 -18.53
C LYS A 280 -8.75 13.23 -18.09
N ALA A 281 -9.34 12.39 -18.93
CA ALA A 281 -10.63 11.73 -18.67
C ALA A 281 -10.65 10.24 -19.02
N SER A 282 -9.51 9.66 -19.40
CA SER A 282 -9.41 8.27 -19.86
C SER A 282 -7.97 7.80 -19.73
N TYR A 283 -7.72 6.52 -20.01
CA TYR A 283 -6.38 5.97 -20.13
C TYR A 283 -6.15 5.40 -21.53
N LYS A 284 -4.88 5.25 -21.90
CA LYS A 284 -4.46 4.57 -23.12
C LYS A 284 -3.45 3.48 -22.78
N ILE A 285 -3.56 2.35 -23.46
CA ILE A 285 -2.55 1.30 -23.43
C ILE A 285 -1.50 1.66 -24.48
N VAL A 286 -0.28 1.94 -24.03
CA VAL A 286 0.85 2.27 -24.90
C VAL A 286 1.70 1.01 -25.04
N SER A 287 1.98 0.61 -26.28
CA SER A 287 2.83 -0.54 -26.57
C SER A 287 4.22 -0.08 -27.00
N ASN A 288 5.26 -0.61 -26.37
CA ASN A 288 6.63 -0.35 -26.73
C ASN A 288 7.11 -1.38 -27.76
N THR A 289 7.38 -0.91 -28.98
CA THR A 289 7.85 -1.71 -30.11
C THR A 289 9.26 -2.27 -29.94
N SER A 290 10.09 -1.69 -29.06
CA SER A 290 11.51 -2.10 -28.89
C SER A 290 11.68 -3.52 -28.31
N PHE A 291 10.69 -4.05 -27.59
CA PHE A 291 10.76 -5.41 -27.02
C PHE A 291 10.52 -6.54 -28.04
N GLN A 292 9.82 -6.28 -29.15
CA GLN A 292 9.50 -7.28 -30.18
C GLN A 292 10.73 -7.75 -30.98
N ASN A 293 11.77 -6.93 -31.05
CA ASN A 293 13.00 -7.27 -31.79
C ASN A 293 13.96 -8.20 -31.02
N SER A 294 13.68 -8.50 -29.74
CA SER A 294 14.53 -9.37 -28.91
C SER A 294 14.10 -10.83 -28.84
N SER A 295 12.89 -11.16 -29.31
CA SER A 295 12.29 -12.50 -29.25
C SER A 295 12.13 -13.19 -30.62
N SER A 296 12.58 -12.57 -31.71
CA SER A 296 12.45 -13.08 -33.08
C SER A 296 13.80 -13.27 -33.77
N LYS A 297 14.59 -14.26 -33.31
CA LYS A 297 15.52 -14.98 -34.19
C LYS A 297 15.27 -16.47 -34.05
N PRO A 298 14.65 -17.12 -35.06
CA PRO A 298 14.72 -18.56 -35.17
C PRO A 298 16.14 -18.94 -35.64
N ASP A 299 16.75 -19.90 -34.95
CA ASP A 299 17.97 -20.56 -35.38
C ASP A 299 17.72 -21.28 -36.72
N THR A 300 18.04 -20.61 -37.82
CA THR A 300 18.31 -21.31 -39.08
C THR A 300 19.75 -21.80 -39.04
N ASN A 301 19.94 -22.97 -38.44
CA ASN A 301 21.01 -23.88 -38.85
C ASN A 301 20.65 -24.37 -40.24
N ASN A 302 21.29 -23.81 -41.27
CA ASN A 302 21.42 -24.49 -42.55
C ASN A 302 22.72 -25.26 -42.53
N ASP A 303 22.59 -26.59 -42.47
CA ASP A 303 23.58 -27.52 -42.98
C ASP A 303 23.87 -27.20 -44.45
N ASN A 304 25.15 -27.05 -44.77
CA ASN A 304 25.78 -27.36 -46.06
C ASN A 304 27.28 -27.56 -45.83
#